data_AF-A0A1X3CSK7-F1
#
_entry.id   AF-A0A1X3CSK7-F1
#
_cell.length_a   1.000
_cell.length_b   1.000
_cell.length_c   1.000
_cell.angle_alpha   90.00
_cell.angle_beta   90.00
_cell.angle_gamma   90.00
#
_symmetry.space_group_name_H-M   'P 1'
#
loop_
_entity.id
_entity.type
_entity.pdbx_description
1 polymer ?
#
loop_
_entity_poly.entity_id
_entity_poly.type
_entity_poly.pdbx_seq_one_letter_code
_entity_poly.pdbx_strand_id
1 'polypeptide(L)'
;MTYSTDFRKLALAKPAQGISIRKVAREPGISPDTVYKWKKNPVPKGYPKDRKPRKISRQALLQDVAQYPDAYCAERAQRFRCSTNAVHKALKRYGIRRKKDP
;
A
#
# COMPACT_ATOMS: atom_id res chain seq x y z
N MET A 1 9.57 6.56 7.56
CA MET A 1 10.17 6.83 6.22
C MET A 1 11.01 5.64 5.78
N THR A 2 10.96 5.29 4.50
CA THR A 2 11.85 4.29 3.91
C THR A 2 13.04 5.02 3.31
N TYR A 3 14.24 4.79 3.86
CA TYR A 3 15.48 5.32 3.28
C TYR A 3 15.75 4.72 1.89
N SER A 4 16.29 5.52 0.97
CA SER A 4 16.60 5.13 -0.41
C SER A 4 17.59 3.97 -0.47
N THR A 5 17.56 3.23 -1.57
CA THR A 5 18.47 2.09 -1.79
C THR A 5 19.93 2.49 -1.74
N ASP A 6 20.27 3.63 -2.35
CA ASP A 6 21.65 4.07 -2.51
C ASP A 6 22.24 4.52 -1.18
N PHE A 7 21.43 5.21 -0.38
CA PHE A 7 21.82 5.60 0.97
C PHE A 7 22.08 4.39 1.87
N ARG A 8 21.25 3.35 1.78
CA ARG A 8 21.49 2.09 2.52
C ARG A 8 22.76 1.39 2.06
N LYS A 9 23.02 1.33 0.75
CA LYS A 9 24.25 0.74 0.20
C LYS A 9 25.49 1.47 0.73
N LEU A 10 25.47 2.80 0.72
CA LEU A 10 26.56 3.62 1.29
C LEU A 10 26.75 3.35 2.79
N ALA A 11 25.67 3.31 3.56
CA ALA A 11 25.72 3.01 4.98
C ALA A 11 26.18 1.58 5.30
N LEU A 12 25.97 0.62 4.40
CA LEU A 12 26.43 -0.78 4.56
C LEU A 12 27.86 -1.00 4.06
N ALA A 13 28.37 -0.15 3.16
CA ALA A 13 29.76 -0.22 2.70
C ALA A 13 30.78 0.18 3.79
N LYS A 14 30.46 1.19 4.61
CA LYS A 14 31.34 1.69 5.68
C LYS A 14 31.67 0.63 6.75
N PRO A 15 30.70 -0.17 7.26
CA PRO A 15 31.00 -1.29 8.16
C PRO A 15 31.86 -2.38 7.54
N ALA A 16 31.74 -2.63 6.23
CA ALA A 16 32.59 -3.59 5.53
C ALA A 16 34.07 -3.15 5.47
N GLN A 17 34.32 -1.84 5.57
CA GLN A 17 35.66 -1.23 5.65
C GLN A 17 36.19 -1.14 7.09
N GLY A 18 35.51 -1.74 8.08
CA GLY A 18 35.93 -1.74 9.48
C GLY A 18 35.43 -0.55 10.32
N ILE A 19 34.57 0.31 9.78
CA ILE A 19 34.00 1.44 10.53
C ILE A 19 32.88 0.94 11.44
N SER A 20 32.87 1.38 12.71
CA SER A 20 31.82 0.97 13.64
C SER A 20 30.43 1.47 13.21
N ILE A 21 29.41 0.63 13.38
CA ILE A 21 28.02 0.97 13.02
C ILE A 21 27.55 2.24 13.74
N ARG A 22 27.98 2.47 14.99
CA ARG A 22 27.64 3.68 15.75
C ARG A 22 28.20 4.94 15.09
N LYS A 23 29.44 4.90 14.56
CA LYS A 23 30.05 6.02 13.84
C LYS A 23 29.33 6.28 12.52
N VAL A 24 29.04 5.22 11.76
CA VAL A 24 28.28 5.27 10.51
C VAL A 24 26.89 5.87 10.70
N ALA A 25 26.23 5.58 11.82
CA ALA A 25 24.90 6.10 12.12
C ALA A 25 24.93 7.56 12.62
N ARG A 26 26.01 7.97 13.31
CA ARG A 26 26.18 9.33 13.84
C ARG A 26 26.33 10.38 12.74
N GLU A 27 27.08 10.08 11.67
CA GLU A 27 27.30 11.01 10.54
C GLU A 27 26.00 11.53 9.90
N PRO A 28 25.03 10.67 9.50
CA PRO A 28 23.74 11.11 8.98
C PRO A 28 22.68 11.35 10.06
N GLY A 29 23.01 11.21 11.35
CA GLY A 29 22.06 11.39 12.46
C GLY A 29 20.95 10.33 12.54
N ILE A 30 21.27 9.06 12.26
CA ILE A 30 20.31 7.94 12.27
C ILE A 30 20.58 7.04 13.47
N SER A 31 19.54 6.35 13.96
CA SER A 31 19.73 5.32 14.99
C SER A 31 20.64 4.17 14.49
N PRO A 32 21.62 3.72 15.30
CA PRO A 32 22.41 2.52 15.00
C PRO A 32 21.56 1.28 14.70
N ASP A 33 20.39 1.16 15.35
CA ASP A 33 19.44 0.06 15.11
C ASP A 33 18.95 0.00 13.66
N THR A 34 18.83 1.17 13.02
CA THR A 34 18.43 1.25 11.62
C THR A 34 19.46 0.59 10.71
N VAL A 35 20.75 0.83 10.98
CA VAL A 35 21.86 0.21 10.23
C VAL A 35 21.92 -1.29 10.51
N TYR A 36 21.70 -1.73 11.76
CA TYR A 36 21.55 -3.16 12.10
C TYR A 36 20.40 -3.81 11.33
N LYS A 37 19.24 -3.15 11.25
CA LYS A 37 18.09 -3.63 10.48
C LYS A 37 18.40 -3.75 8.99
N TRP A 38 19.19 -2.84 8.42
CA TRP A 38 19.65 -2.94 7.03
C TRP A 38 20.66 -4.05 6.81
N LYS A 39 21.53 -4.32 7.79
CA LYS A 39 22.44 -5.48 7.71
C LYS A 39 21.65 -6.78 7.60
N LYS A 40 20.53 -6.90 8.33
CA LYS A 40 19.62 -8.07 8.24
C LYS A 40 18.74 -8.05 6.99
N ASN A 41 18.31 -6.88 6.54
CA ASN A 41 17.44 -6.69 5.37
C ASN A 41 17.93 -5.52 4.52
N PRO A 42 18.88 -5.75 3.59
CA PRO A 42 19.54 -4.67 2.85
C PRO A 42 18.59 -3.98 1.88
N VAL A 43 17.69 -4.75 1.27
CA VAL A 43 16.69 -4.24 0.34
C VAL A 43 15.52 -3.63 1.11
N PRO A 44 15.12 -2.38 0.83
CA PRO A 44 13.89 -1.83 1.39
C PRO A 44 12.69 -2.70 1.00
N LYS A 45 11.90 -3.10 1.99
CA LYS A 45 10.58 -3.67 1.71
C LYS A 45 9.77 -2.62 0.96
N GLY A 46 9.42 -2.90 -0.28
CA GLY A 46 8.55 -2.05 -1.07
C GLY A 46 7.20 -1.89 -0.36
N TYR A 47 6.51 -0.79 -0.67
CA TYR A 47 5.12 -0.69 -0.27
C TYR A 47 4.33 -1.82 -0.94
N PRO A 48 3.43 -2.52 -0.23
CA PRO A 48 2.64 -3.57 -0.85
C PRO A 48 1.85 -2.97 -2.02
N LYS A 49 2.20 -3.42 -3.25
CA LYS A 49 1.51 -2.98 -4.48
C LYS A 49 0.03 -3.35 -4.41
N ASP A 50 -0.25 -4.54 -3.87
CA ASP A 50 -1.61 -5.06 -3.76
C ASP A 50 -2.11 -5.02 -2.32
N ARG A 51 -3.01 -4.07 -2.05
CA ARG A 51 -3.72 -3.97 -0.78
C ARG A 51 -5.10 -4.60 -0.89
N LYS A 52 -5.34 -5.62 -0.07
CA LYS A 52 -6.67 -6.23 0.02
C LYS A 52 -7.72 -5.18 0.40
N PRO A 53 -8.88 -5.15 -0.27
CA PRO A 53 -10.00 -4.29 0.09
C PRO A 53 -10.50 -4.62 1.49
N ARG A 54 -10.79 -3.60 2.30
CA ARG A 54 -11.27 -3.80 3.68
C ARG A 54 -12.78 -4.02 3.78
N LYS A 55 -13.59 -3.22 3.06
CA LYS A 55 -15.05 -3.21 3.20
C LYS A 55 -15.81 -3.89 2.05
N ILE A 56 -15.41 -3.65 0.81
CA ILE A 56 -16.15 -4.10 -0.38
C ILE A 56 -15.41 -5.28 -1.02
N SER A 57 -15.91 -6.49 -0.80
CA SER A 57 -15.42 -7.68 -1.49
C SER A 57 -15.90 -7.70 -2.94
N ARG A 58 -15.16 -8.39 -3.82
CA ARG A 58 -15.54 -8.51 -5.24
C ARG A 58 -16.88 -9.21 -5.41
N GLN A 59 -17.07 -10.31 -4.67
CA GLN A 59 -18.29 -11.12 -4.75
C GLN A 59 -19.52 -10.34 -4.27
N ALA A 60 -19.41 -9.63 -3.13
CA ALA A 60 -20.53 -8.85 -2.62
C ALA A 60 -20.91 -7.70 -3.57
N LEU A 61 -19.91 -7.04 -4.19
CA LEU A 61 -20.18 -5.99 -5.17
C LEU A 61 -20.84 -6.53 -6.44
N LEU A 62 -20.43 -7.72 -6.91
CA LEU A 62 -21.06 -8.36 -8.08
C LEU A 62 -22.51 -8.74 -7.79
N GLN A 63 -22.79 -9.28 -6.60
CA GLN A 63 -24.15 -9.62 -6.18
C GLN A 63 -25.03 -8.37 -6.10
N ASP A 64 -24.56 -7.29 -5.49
CA ASP A 64 -25.31 -6.02 -5.41
C ASP A 64 -25.52 -5.38 -6.80
N VAL A 65 -24.57 -5.52 -7.73
CA VAL A 65 -24.74 -5.07 -9.12
C VAL A 65 -25.75 -5.92 -9.88
N ALA A 66 -25.79 -7.23 -9.67
CA ALA A 66 -26.78 -8.11 -10.28
C ALA A 66 -28.19 -7.85 -9.72
N GLN A 67 -28.33 -7.69 -8.40
CA GLN A 67 -29.62 -7.51 -7.74
C GLN A 67 -30.21 -6.10 -7.98
N TYR A 68 -29.35 -5.09 -8.02
CA TYR A 68 -29.78 -3.70 -8.20
C TYR A 68 -29.00 -3.07 -9.33
N PRO A 69 -29.30 -3.41 -10.58
CA PRO A 69 -28.46 -3.02 -11.70
C PRO A 69 -28.45 -1.48 -11.88
N ASP A 70 -29.58 -0.80 -11.67
CA ASP A 70 -29.75 0.65 -11.84
C ASP A 70 -29.38 1.50 -10.63
N ALA A 71 -28.99 0.87 -9.52
CA ALA A 71 -28.70 1.58 -8.28
C ALA A 71 -27.50 2.52 -8.41
N TYR A 72 -27.69 3.74 -7.92
CA TYR A 72 -26.64 4.76 -7.86
C TYR A 72 -25.55 4.37 -6.84
N CYS A 73 -24.34 4.92 -7.01
CA CYS A 73 -23.25 4.68 -6.05
C CYS A 73 -23.59 5.10 -4.61
N ALA A 74 -24.51 6.06 -4.43
CA ALA A 74 -25.00 6.49 -3.12
C ALA A 74 -25.85 5.41 -2.42
N GLU A 75 -26.79 4.81 -3.14
CA GLU A 75 -27.64 3.73 -2.63
C GLU A 75 -26.80 2.49 -2.29
N ARG A 76 -25.86 2.12 -3.18
CA ARG A 76 -24.92 1.03 -2.92
C ARG A 76 -24.05 1.33 -1.69
N ALA A 77 -23.61 2.57 -1.53
CA ALA A 77 -22.80 2.99 -0.39
C ALA A 77 -23.55 2.89 0.94
N GLN A 78 -24.85 3.18 0.96
CA GLN A 78 -25.72 2.97 2.12
C GLN A 78 -25.78 1.48 2.49
N ARG A 79 -25.99 0.58 1.51
CA ARG A 79 -26.01 -0.88 1.73
C ARG A 79 -24.68 -1.41 2.28
N PHE A 80 -23.56 -0.96 1.71
CA PHE A 80 -22.21 -1.36 2.15
C PHE A 80 -21.67 -0.59 3.37
N ARG A 81 -22.45 0.34 3.94
CA ARG A 81 -22.04 1.21 5.06
C ARG A 81 -20.66 1.85 4.82
N CYS A 82 -20.49 2.40 3.62
CA CYS A 82 -19.24 3.04 3.18
C CYS A 82 -19.52 4.37 2.48
N SER A 83 -18.47 5.05 2.00
CA SER A 83 -18.65 6.27 1.20
C SER A 83 -18.97 5.95 -0.25
N THR A 84 -19.67 6.85 -0.93
CA THR A 84 -19.91 6.83 -2.39
C THR A 84 -18.62 6.61 -3.19
N ASN A 85 -17.56 7.33 -2.81
CA ASN A 85 -16.25 7.23 -3.46
C ASN A 85 -15.60 5.85 -3.24
N ALA A 86 -15.87 5.17 -2.12
CA ALA A 86 -15.38 3.81 -1.91
C ALA A 86 -16.01 2.82 -2.89
N VAL A 87 -17.32 2.94 -3.15
CA VAL A 87 -18.04 2.13 -4.15
C VAL A 87 -17.52 2.43 -5.56
N HIS A 88 -17.38 3.70 -5.93
CA HIS A 88 -16.83 4.09 -7.23
C HIS A 88 -15.44 3.51 -7.47
N LYS A 89 -14.53 3.63 -6.49
CA LYS A 89 -13.19 3.03 -6.55
C LYS A 89 -13.23 1.50 -6.62
N ALA A 90 -14.19 0.85 -5.96
CA ALA A 90 -14.34 -0.60 -6.01
C ALA A 90 -14.84 -1.07 -7.39
N LEU A 91 -15.82 -0.40 -7.99
CA LEU A 91 -16.29 -0.67 -9.35
C LEU A 91 -15.15 -0.54 -10.36
N LYS A 92 -14.39 0.56 -10.30
CA LYS A 92 -13.22 0.78 -11.16
C LYS A 92 -12.14 -0.28 -10.95
N ARG A 93 -11.86 -0.66 -9.71
CA ARG A 93 -10.86 -1.69 -9.36
C ARG A 93 -11.20 -3.06 -9.95
N TYR A 94 -12.47 -3.46 -9.91
CA TYR A 94 -12.91 -4.76 -10.41
C TYR A 94 -13.32 -4.74 -11.88
N GLY A 95 -13.21 -3.61 -12.57
CA GLY A 95 -13.57 -3.47 -13.98
C GLY A 95 -15.09 -3.58 -14.23
N ILE A 96 -15.92 -3.40 -13.20
CA ILE A 96 -17.37 -3.52 -13.33
C ILE A 96 -17.89 -2.21 -13.91
N ARG A 97 -18.37 -2.25 -15.15
CA ARG A 97 -19.02 -1.13 -15.83
C ARG A 97 -20.41 -1.58 -16.26
N ARG A 98 -21.42 -0.75 -15.99
CA ARG A 98 -22.75 -0.90 -16.58
C ARG A 98 -23.11 0.41 -17.27
N LYS A 99 -23.40 0.32 -18.56
CA LYS A 99 -24.05 1.39 -19.31
C LYS A 99 -25.55 1.29 -18.98
N LYS A 100 -26.19 2.42 -18.67
CA LYS A 100 -27.65 2.44 -18.62
C LYS A 100 -28.15 2.27 -20.05
N ASP A 101 -29.03 1.31 -20.27
CA ASP A 101 -29.78 1.26 -21.52
C ASP A 101 -30.81 2.41 -21.49
N PRO A 102 -31.02 3.10 -22.63
CA PRO A 102 -31.91 4.26 -22.72
C PRO A 102 -33.38 3.92 -22.44
#